data_AF-A0A9E0IS21-F1
#
_entry.id   AF-A0A9E0IS21-F1
#
_cell.length_a   1.000
_cell.length_b   1.000
_cell.length_c   1.000
_cell.angle_alpha   90.00
_cell.angle_beta   90.00
_cell.angle_gamma   90.00
#
_symmetry.space_group_name_H-M   'P 1'
#
loop_
_entity.id
_entity.type
_entity.pdbx_description
1 polymer ?
#
loop_
_entity_poly.entity_id
_entity_poly.type
_entity_poly.pdbx_seq_one_letter_code
_entity_poly.pdbx_strand_id
1 'polypeptide(L)'
;MQARWLVLVVAGCGARATGPEVAPAPASTARAAGAVAPGRAGAPCFPARAGLPARELYDRLERHSWAAMDPEAAVPAERFGGCEVDRGVVRAADGSIVAELGCGVRIMAAGITDELGLAVGARGADVVARWAGPDAPGHEQLVCTGNGPAQVRCRFDRPDDGDTALTAYVVGGALDAGVDVLAGPAAEAWLGGPTRRLEEIWYSVWCH
;
A
#
# COMPACT_ATOMS: atom_id res chain seq x y z
N MET A 1 -23.22 -53.75 -14.90
CA MET A 1 -22.98 -53.27 -13.53
C MET A 1 -23.38 -51.80 -13.49
N GLN A 2 -24.50 -51.47 -12.85
CA GLN A 2 -25.02 -50.10 -12.78
C GLN A 2 -24.58 -49.48 -11.44
N ALA A 3 -23.81 -48.41 -11.48
CA ALA A 3 -23.48 -47.62 -10.29
C ALA A 3 -24.65 -46.69 -9.96
N ARG A 4 -25.31 -46.92 -8.82
CA ARG A 4 -26.35 -46.04 -8.28
C ARG A 4 -25.68 -44.97 -7.43
N TRP A 5 -25.96 -43.72 -7.76
CA TRP A 5 -25.55 -42.52 -7.02
C TRP A 5 -26.34 -42.40 -5.72
N LEU A 6 -25.66 -42.08 -4.63
CA LEU A 6 -26.27 -41.74 -3.35
C LEU A 6 -26.19 -40.22 -3.16
N VAL A 7 -27.34 -39.56 -3.25
CA VAL A 7 -27.49 -38.13 -2.92
C VAL A 7 -27.76 -38.04 -1.42
N LEU A 8 -26.86 -37.42 -0.68
CA LEU A 8 -27.05 -37.15 0.75
C LEU A 8 -27.70 -35.77 0.90
N VAL A 9 -28.98 -35.74 1.24
CA VAL A 9 -29.70 -34.53 1.65
C VAL A 9 -29.61 -34.43 3.17
N VAL A 10 -28.82 -33.50 3.69
CA VAL A 10 -28.82 -33.16 5.12
C VAL A 10 -29.76 -31.97 5.30
N ALA A 11 -31.00 -32.26 5.68
CA ALA A 11 -31.93 -31.30 6.23
C ALA A 11 -31.78 -31.28 7.76
N GLY A 12 -31.29 -30.18 8.31
CA GLY A 12 -31.19 -29.94 9.75
C GLY A 12 -31.65 -28.51 10.06
N CYS A 13 -32.87 -28.38 10.59
CA CYS A 13 -33.41 -27.14 11.12
C CYS A 13 -32.84 -26.85 12.52
N GLY A 14 -32.43 -25.60 12.75
CA GLY A 14 -32.69 -24.85 13.98
C GLY A 14 -31.85 -25.14 15.23
N ALA A 15 -30.87 -24.27 15.51
CA ALA A 15 -30.58 -23.83 16.87
C ALA A 15 -29.98 -22.42 16.84
N ARG A 16 -30.68 -21.47 17.47
CA ARG A 16 -30.19 -20.12 17.79
C ARG A 16 -29.02 -20.24 18.78
N ALA A 17 -27.85 -19.72 18.41
CA ALA A 17 -26.82 -19.32 19.35
C ALA A 17 -26.41 -17.89 19.01
N THR A 18 -26.85 -16.97 19.84
CA THR A 18 -26.41 -15.57 19.90
C THR A 18 -24.95 -15.54 20.33
N GLY A 19 -24.03 -15.51 19.37
CA GLY A 19 -22.66 -15.06 19.58
C GLY A 19 -22.58 -13.54 19.34
N PRO A 20 -21.62 -12.82 19.95
CA PRO A 20 -21.44 -11.41 19.65
C PRO A 20 -21.10 -11.29 18.17
N GLU A 21 -22.01 -10.63 17.44
CA GLU A 21 -21.79 -10.12 16.11
C GLU A 21 -20.52 -9.28 16.16
N VAL A 22 -19.41 -9.86 15.70
CA VAL A 22 -18.20 -9.11 15.43
C VAL A 22 -18.61 -8.14 14.34
N ALA A 23 -18.89 -6.90 14.77
CA ALA A 23 -19.18 -5.81 13.88
C ALA A 23 -18.12 -5.82 12.77
N PRO A 24 -18.52 -5.74 11.49
CA PRO A 24 -17.53 -5.58 10.43
C PRO A 24 -16.67 -4.38 10.81
N ALA A 25 -15.36 -4.60 10.85
CA ALA A 25 -14.39 -3.52 11.07
C ALA A 25 -14.82 -2.34 10.21
N PRO A 26 -14.85 -1.10 10.76
CA PRO A 26 -15.30 0.05 10.02
C PRO A 26 -14.52 0.07 8.72
N ALA A 27 -15.25 0.00 7.61
CA ALA A 27 -14.68 0.20 6.29
C ALA A 27 -13.84 1.47 6.40
N SER A 28 -12.51 1.29 6.35
CA SER A 28 -11.56 2.38 6.26
C SER A 28 -12.17 3.34 5.27
N THR A 29 -12.47 4.56 5.72
CA THR A 29 -13.18 5.55 4.96
C THR A 29 -12.45 5.72 3.65
N ALA A 30 -12.90 4.99 2.63
CA ALA A 30 -12.59 5.17 1.24
C ALA A 30 -13.23 6.51 0.90
N ARG A 31 -12.58 7.57 1.37
CA ARG A 31 -12.85 8.92 0.93
C ARG A 31 -12.50 8.87 -0.55
N ALA A 32 -13.56 9.06 -1.34
CA ALA A 32 -13.58 9.08 -2.79
C ALA A 32 -12.19 9.31 -3.38
N ALA A 33 -11.75 8.33 -4.17
CA ALA A 33 -10.61 8.43 -5.07
C ALA A 33 -10.68 9.77 -5.82
N GLY A 34 -10.01 10.78 -5.29
CA GLY A 34 -9.53 11.89 -6.08
C GLY A 34 -8.50 11.26 -7.00
N ALA A 35 -8.83 11.19 -8.29
CA ALA A 35 -7.93 10.68 -9.30
C ALA A 35 -6.53 11.28 -9.08
N VAL A 36 -5.58 10.43 -8.68
CA VAL A 36 -4.19 10.80 -8.52
C VAL A 36 -3.69 11.11 -9.93
N ALA A 37 -3.43 12.39 -10.20
CA ALA A 37 -2.91 12.82 -11.49
C ALA A 37 -1.56 12.12 -11.74
N PRO A 38 -1.32 11.59 -12.95
CA PRO A 38 -0.08 10.88 -13.23
C PRO A 38 1.13 11.81 -13.09
N GLY A 39 2.12 11.36 -12.32
CA GLY A 39 3.51 11.80 -12.40
C GLY A 39 3.74 13.31 -12.45
N ARG A 40 3.45 14.03 -11.37
CA ARG A 40 4.01 15.38 -11.22
C ARG A 40 5.52 15.28 -11.04
N ALA A 41 6.26 16.02 -11.88
CA ALA A 41 7.71 16.08 -11.85
C ALA A 41 8.21 16.60 -10.50
N GLY A 42 8.77 15.70 -9.67
CA GLY A 42 9.32 15.99 -8.33
C GLY A 42 8.30 16.58 -7.34
N ALA A 43 8.10 15.97 -6.17
CA ALA A 43 7.33 16.67 -5.15
C ALA A 43 8.06 17.99 -4.81
N PRO A 44 7.36 19.14 -4.89
CA PRO A 44 7.95 20.45 -4.60
C PRO A 44 8.38 20.59 -3.13
N CYS A 45 8.10 19.60 -2.27
CA CYS A 45 8.53 19.57 -0.88
C CYS A 45 10.05 19.59 -0.71
N PHE A 46 10.80 18.92 -1.61
CA PHE A 46 12.21 18.58 -1.38
C PHE A 46 13.15 18.91 -2.57
N PRO A 47 13.12 20.13 -3.14
CA PRO A 47 13.85 20.46 -4.37
C PRO A 47 15.38 20.38 -4.24
N ALA A 48 15.92 20.40 -3.01
CA ALA A 48 17.35 20.35 -2.74
C ALA A 48 17.92 18.91 -2.69
N ARG A 49 17.08 17.87 -2.83
CA ARG A 49 17.50 16.46 -2.73
C ARG A 49 16.93 15.66 -3.89
N ALA A 50 17.66 14.66 -4.38
CA ALA A 50 17.18 13.76 -5.43
C ALA A 50 16.01 12.87 -4.95
N GLY A 51 15.90 12.63 -3.65
CA GLY A 51 14.80 11.92 -3.00
C GLY A 51 14.92 11.97 -1.47
N LEU A 52 13.81 11.77 -0.77
CA LEU A 52 13.74 11.60 0.69
C LEU A 52 13.29 10.17 1.00
N PRO A 53 14.08 9.35 1.74
CA PRO A 53 13.62 8.03 2.15
C PRO A 53 12.34 8.11 3.00
N ALA A 54 11.37 7.24 2.70
CA ALA A 54 10.09 7.17 3.41
C ALA A 54 10.26 6.98 4.92
N ARG A 55 11.25 6.17 5.31
CA ARG A 55 11.65 6.00 6.71
C ARG A 55 12.10 7.30 7.37
N GLU A 56 12.95 8.08 6.70
CA GLU A 56 13.39 9.38 7.21
C GLU A 56 12.21 10.35 7.37
N LEU A 57 11.26 10.33 6.43
CA LEU A 57 10.03 11.13 6.54
C LEU A 57 9.22 10.70 7.75
N TYR A 58 8.99 9.40 7.93
CA TYR A 58 8.25 8.86 9.07
C TYR A 58 8.90 9.25 10.39
N ASP A 59 10.19 8.95 10.57
CA ASP A 59 10.92 9.20 11.82
C ASP A 59 10.90 10.68 12.20
N ARG A 60 10.87 11.59 11.22
CA ARG A 60 10.79 13.04 11.46
C ARG A 60 9.38 13.52 11.79
N LEU A 61 8.35 12.91 11.20
CA LEU A 61 6.96 13.32 11.33
C LEU A 61 6.13 12.37 12.19
N GLU A 62 6.78 11.49 12.96
CA GLU A 62 6.14 10.43 13.74
C GLU A 62 5.00 10.96 14.63
N ARG A 63 5.17 12.13 15.25
CA ARG A 63 4.09 12.76 16.05
C ARG A 63 2.85 13.07 15.22
N HIS A 64 3.02 13.53 13.97
CA HIS A 64 1.90 13.77 13.06
C HIS A 64 1.25 12.46 12.61
N SER A 65 2.02 11.38 12.47
CA SER A 65 1.50 10.03 12.22
C SER A 65 0.59 9.57 13.36
N TRP A 66 1.03 9.75 14.62
CA TRP A 66 0.23 9.41 15.80
C TRP A 66 -1.05 10.24 15.91
N ALA A 67 -1.00 11.53 15.61
CA ALA A 67 -2.18 12.40 15.61
C ALA A 67 -3.23 12.05 14.53
N ALA A 68 -2.84 11.32 13.48
CA ALA A 68 -3.81 10.79 12.53
C ALA A 68 -4.66 9.64 13.12
N MET A 69 -4.15 8.96 14.15
CA MET A 69 -4.82 7.84 14.82
C MET A 69 -5.50 8.26 16.12
N ASP A 70 -4.97 9.27 16.81
CA ASP A 70 -5.59 9.89 17.97
C ASP A 70 -6.06 11.32 17.64
N PRO A 71 -7.35 11.52 17.32
CA PRO A 71 -7.88 12.83 16.95
C PRO A 71 -7.85 13.86 18.09
N GLU A 72 -7.67 13.42 19.34
CA GLU A 72 -7.51 14.31 20.50
C GLU A 72 -6.06 14.77 20.69
N ALA A 73 -5.10 14.14 20.00
CA ALA A 73 -3.71 14.55 20.03
C ALA A 73 -3.53 15.92 19.34
N ALA A 74 -3.26 16.94 20.14
CA ALA A 74 -3.01 18.28 19.65
C ALA A 74 -1.59 18.39 19.07
N VAL A 75 -1.45 18.10 17.77
CA VAL A 75 -0.21 18.36 17.02
C VAL A 75 -0.43 19.60 16.14
N PRO A 76 0.30 20.71 16.38
CA PRO A 76 0.18 21.90 15.55
C PRO A 76 0.64 21.61 14.12
N ALA A 77 0.02 22.25 13.13
CA ALA A 77 0.53 22.21 11.77
C ALA A 77 1.97 22.75 11.72
N GLU A 78 2.84 22.10 10.96
CA GLU A 78 4.24 22.50 10.79
C GLU A 78 4.66 22.51 9.33
N ARG A 79 5.84 23.08 9.07
CA ARG A 79 6.47 23.06 7.74
C ARG A 79 7.56 22.01 7.69
N PHE A 80 7.54 21.21 6.63
CA PHE A 80 8.56 20.22 6.34
C PHE A 80 9.11 20.41 4.93
N GLY A 81 10.29 21.05 4.84
CA GLY A 81 10.81 21.56 3.58
C GLY A 81 9.87 22.62 2.99
N GLY A 82 9.44 22.41 1.75
CA GLY A 82 8.45 23.26 1.06
C GLY A 82 6.99 22.89 1.33
N CYS A 83 6.71 21.89 2.18
CA CYS A 83 5.38 21.34 2.39
C CYS A 83 4.80 21.63 3.77
N GLU A 84 3.49 21.64 3.85
CA GLU A 84 2.73 21.75 5.09
C GLU A 84 2.39 20.35 5.59
N VAL A 85 2.49 20.14 6.90
CA VAL A 85 2.12 18.89 7.55
C VAL A 85 1.06 19.19 8.59
N ASP A 86 -0.11 18.58 8.43
CA ASP A 86 -1.22 18.72 9.37
C ASP A 86 -1.92 17.36 9.55
N ARG A 87 -2.06 16.93 10.80
CA ARG A 87 -2.76 15.68 11.19
C ARG A 87 -2.45 14.48 10.28
N GLY A 88 -1.17 14.21 10.10
CA GLY A 88 -0.70 13.10 9.29
C GLY A 88 -0.81 13.29 7.77
N VAL A 89 -1.18 14.47 7.27
CA VAL A 89 -1.23 14.73 5.82
C VAL A 89 -0.12 15.71 5.46
N VAL A 90 0.71 15.33 4.48
CA VAL A 90 1.75 16.18 3.90
C VAL A 90 1.22 16.78 2.60
N ARG A 91 1.16 18.11 2.52
CA ARG A 91 0.64 18.84 1.35
C ARG A 91 1.68 19.75 0.73
N ALA A 92 1.73 19.76 -0.60
CA ALA A 92 2.48 20.73 -1.37
C ALA A 92 1.86 22.12 -1.30
N ALA A 93 2.63 23.15 -1.69
CA ALA A 93 2.19 24.54 -1.72
C ALA A 93 0.95 24.78 -2.62
N ASP A 94 0.71 23.91 -3.61
CA ASP A 94 -0.46 23.95 -4.47
C ASP A 94 -1.67 23.17 -3.91
N GLY A 95 -1.58 22.67 -2.67
CA GLY A 95 -2.62 21.94 -1.95
C GLY A 95 -2.67 20.43 -2.24
N SER A 96 -1.88 19.93 -3.18
CA SER A 96 -1.86 18.50 -3.50
C SER A 96 -1.29 17.66 -2.36
N ILE A 97 -1.89 16.50 -2.13
CA ILE A 97 -1.40 15.53 -1.14
C ILE A 97 -0.17 14.84 -1.71
N VAL A 98 0.92 14.89 -0.95
CA VAL A 98 2.20 14.26 -1.30
C VAL A 98 2.35 12.93 -0.57
N ALA A 99 1.98 12.90 0.70
CA ALA A 99 1.99 11.71 1.53
C ALA A 99 0.90 11.78 2.61
N GLU A 100 0.46 10.61 3.04
CA GLU A 100 -0.36 10.39 4.23
C GLU A 100 0.46 9.56 5.22
N LEU A 101 0.38 9.92 6.49
CA LEU A 101 1.11 9.33 7.60
C LEU A 101 0.12 8.57 8.49
N GLY A 102 0.52 7.40 8.94
CA GLY A 102 -0.25 6.51 9.82
C GLY A 102 0.71 5.51 10.45
N CYS A 103 0.48 4.20 10.29
CA CYS A 103 1.48 3.17 10.66
C CYS A 103 2.64 3.03 9.66
N GLY A 104 3.01 4.15 9.07
CA GLY A 104 3.89 4.22 7.92
C GLY A 104 3.63 5.48 7.11
N VAL A 105 4.07 5.44 5.86
CA VAL A 105 3.94 6.50 4.88
C VAL A 105 3.26 5.94 3.64
N ARG A 106 2.09 6.47 3.34
CA ARG A 106 1.39 6.29 2.07
C ARG A 106 1.83 7.41 1.14
N ILE A 107 2.61 7.08 0.11
CA ILE A 107 3.30 8.01 -0.78
C ILE A 107 2.51 8.12 -2.08
N MET A 108 2.09 9.35 -2.42
CA MET A 108 1.25 9.64 -3.59
C MET A 108 1.93 10.53 -4.63
N ALA A 109 3.14 11.01 -4.36
CA ALA A 109 3.89 11.86 -5.29
C ALA A 109 5.38 11.48 -5.33
N ALA A 110 6.02 11.78 -6.46
CA ALA A 110 7.45 11.54 -6.66
C ALA A 110 8.31 12.34 -5.66
N GLY A 111 9.55 11.95 -5.40
CA GLY A 111 10.47 12.68 -4.51
C GLY A 111 10.55 12.15 -3.07
N ILE A 112 9.64 11.24 -2.70
CA ILE A 112 9.85 10.33 -1.56
C ILE A 112 10.17 8.96 -2.14
N THR A 113 11.17 8.27 -1.58
CA THR A 113 11.62 6.96 -2.06
C THR A 113 11.40 5.86 -1.02
N ASP A 114 11.10 4.66 -1.48
CA ASP A 114 11.10 3.45 -0.65
C ASP A 114 12.53 2.98 -0.31
N GLU A 115 12.64 1.83 0.36
CA GLU A 115 13.89 1.16 0.69
C GLU A 115 14.69 0.70 -0.53
N LEU A 116 14.04 0.51 -1.68
CA LEU A 116 14.70 0.22 -2.95
C LEU A 116 15.18 1.49 -3.66
N GLY A 117 14.95 2.67 -3.09
CA GLY A 117 15.25 3.96 -3.73
C GLY A 117 14.34 4.28 -4.92
N LEU A 118 13.13 3.70 -4.96
CA LEU A 118 12.11 3.93 -5.99
C LEU A 118 11.08 4.94 -5.50
N ALA A 119 10.56 5.76 -6.41
CA ALA A 119 9.52 6.73 -6.15
C ALA A 119 8.28 6.47 -7.02
N VAL A 120 7.16 7.10 -6.67
CA VAL A 120 5.95 7.14 -7.51
C VAL A 120 6.32 7.59 -8.93
N GLY A 121 5.78 6.88 -9.92
CA GLY A 121 6.08 7.03 -11.35
C GLY A 121 7.16 6.08 -11.88
N ALA A 122 7.93 5.41 -11.01
CA ALA A 122 8.87 4.36 -11.41
C ALA A 122 8.16 3.19 -12.12
N ARG A 123 8.89 2.40 -12.90
CA ARG A 123 8.31 1.25 -13.61
C ARG A 123 8.20 0.07 -12.65
N GLY A 124 7.15 -0.73 -12.78
CA GLY A 124 7.04 -1.98 -12.03
C GLY A 124 8.21 -2.94 -12.32
N ALA A 125 8.75 -2.91 -13.53
CA ALA A 125 9.97 -3.64 -13.89
C ALA A 125 11.20 -3.23 -13.06
N ASP A 126 11.29 -1.98 -12.61
CA ASP A 126 12.40 -1.53 -11.77
C ASP A 126 12.28 -2.08 -10.34
N VAL A 127 11.04 -2.30 -9.84
CA VAL A 127 10.79 -3.00 -8.56
C VAL A 127 11.30 -4.43 -8.66
N VAL A 128 10.83 -5.17 -9.69
CA VAL A 128 11.21 -6.57 -9.89
C VAL A 128 12.72 -6.72 -10.06
N ALA A 129 13.36 -5.82 -10.83
CA ALA A 129 14.80 -5.87 -11.05
C ALA A 129 15.62 -5.58 -9.79
N ARG A 130 15.23 -4.57 -8.98
CA ARG A 130 15.94 -4.24 -7.73
C ARG A 130 15.73 -5.31 -6.66
N TRP A 131 14.56 -5.92 -6.63
CA TRP A 131 14.27 -7.03 -5.72
C TRP A 131 14.90 -8.37 -6.13
N ALA A 132 15.28 -8.53 -7.39
CA ALA A 132 16.10 -9.67 -7.82
C ALA A 132 17.61 -9.43 -7.61
N GLY A 133 17.99 -8.27 -7.07
CA GLY A 133 19.38 -7.86 -6.87
C GLY A 133 20.09 -8.62 -5.73
N PRO A 134 21.43 -8.54 -5.67
CA PRO A 134 22.23 -9.22 -4.65
C PRO A 134 21.94 -8.72 -3.22
N ASP A 135 21.40 -7.51 -3.09
CA ASP A 135 21.05 -6.88 -1.81
C ASP A 135 19.59 -7.13 -1.40
N ALA A 136 18.83 -7.90 -2.20
CA ALA A 136 17.46 -8.20 -1.86
C ALA A 136 17.38 -9.17 -0.67
N PRO A 137 16.44 -8.95 0.26
CA PRO A 137 16.19 -9.90 1.33
C PRO A 137 15.70 -11.21 0.68
N GLY A 138 16.59 -12.21 0.62
CA GLY A 138 16.28 -13.50 0.03
C GLY A 138 15.05 -14.11 0.72
N HIS A 139 14.27 -14.87 -0.05
CA HIS A 139 13.09 -15.65 0.38
C HIS A 139 11.71 -14.98 0.32
N GLU A 140 11.59 -13.72 -0.10
CA GLU A 140 10.27 -13.07 -0.20
C GLU A 140 9.61 -13.30 -1.58
N GLN A 141 8.33 -13.71 -1.59
CA GLN A 141 7.55 -13.92 -2.82
C GLN A 141 6.74 -12.67 -3.14
N LEU A 142 6.80 -12.17 -4.39
CA LEU A 142 5.90 -11.08 -4.80
C LEU A 142 4.46 -11.60 -4.90
N VAL A 143 3.52 -10.92 -4.24
CA VAL A 143 2.09 -11.19 -4.29
C VAL A 143 1.34 -9.94 -4.74
N CYS A 144 0.49 -10.07 -5.75
CA CYS A 144 -0.36 -8.99 -6.27
C CYS A 144 -1.84 -9.34 -6.09
N THR A 145 -2.61 -8.39 -5.57
CA THR A 145 -4.05 -8.52 -5.27
C THR A 145 -4.82 -7.29 -5.76
N GLY A 146 -6.12 -7.45 -6.04
CA GLY A 146 -6.98 -6.32 -6.41
C GLY A 146 -7.02 -5.23 -5.32
N ASN A 147 -6.91 -3.96 -5.72
CA ASN A 147 -6.98 -2.79 -4.84
C ASN A 147 -8.12 -1.86 -5.28
N GLY A 148 -9.28 -2.44 -5.57
CA GLY A 148 -10.40 -1.78 -6.23
C GLY A 148 -10.48 -2.09 -7.73
N PRO A 149 -11.42 -1.48 -8.46
CA PRO A 149 -11.77 -1.90 -9.82
C PRO A 149 -10.72 -1.58 -10.88
N ALA A 150 -9.78 -0.67 -10.60
CA ALA A 150 -8.79 -0.18 -11.56
C ALA A 150 -7.38 -0.10 -10.98
N GLN A 151 -7.15 -0.75 -9.83
CA GLN A 151 -5.84 -0.77 -9.19
C GLN A 151 -5.51 -2.17 -8.71
N VAL A 152 -4.21 -2.47 -8.68
CA VAL A 152 -3.65 -3.68 -8.10
C VAL A 152 -2.57 -3.27 -7.11
N ARG A 153 -2.53 -3.95 -5.97
CA ARG A 153 -1.49 -3.81 -4.96
C ARG A 153 -0.58 -5.01 -5.00
N CYS A 154 0.72 -4.77 -5.14
CA CYS A 154 1.75 -5.79 -5.08
C CYS A 154 2.65 -5.58 -3.86
N ARG A 155 2.99 -6.64 -3.14
CA ARG A 155 3.91 -6.61 -1.99
C ARG A 155 4.76 -7.87 -1.98
N PHE A 156 5.92 -7.80 -1.35
CA PHE A 156 6.74 -8.99 -1.09
C PHE A 156 6.30 -9.61 0.25
N ASP A 157 5.90 -10.88 0.22
CA ASP A 157 5.48 -11.63 1.41
C ASP A 157 6.70 -12.19 2.12
N ARG A 158 6.81 -11.94 3.43
CA ARG A 158 7.86 -12.46 4.30
C ARG A 158 7.43 -13.79 4.93
N PRO A 159 8.28 -14.83 4.93
CA PRO A 159 7.94 -16.13 5.53
C PRO A 159 7.71 -16.10 7.06
N ASP A 160 8.30 -15.14 7.77
CA ASP A 160 8.26 -15.02 9.24
C ASP A 160 7.39 -13.83 9.69
N ASP A 161 6.15 -13.73 9.20
CA ASP A 161 5.24 -12.57 9.30
C ASP A 161 4.69 -12.35 10.73
N GLY A 162 5.61 -12.13 11.67
CA GLY A 162 5.33 -11.79 13.05
C GLY A 162 5.13 -10.30 13.27
N ASP A 163 5.96 -9.42 12.70
CA ASP A 163 5.97 -7.98 12.99
C ASP A 163 7.02 -7.24 12.12
N THR A 164 6.89 -7.16 10.79
CA THR A 164 7.87 -6.40 9.98
C THR A 164 7.29 -5.36 9.06
N ALA A 165 8.01 -4.24 8.98
CA ALA A 165 7.83 -3.18 8.00
C ALA A 165 7.65 -3.76 6.59
N LEU A 166 6.54 -3.42 5.94
CA LEU A 166 6.15 -3.95 4.64
C LEU A 166 5.98 -2.81 3.64
N THR A 167 6.58 -2.96 2.48
CA THR A 167 6.37 -2.07 1.34
C THR A 167 5.42 -2.69 0.35
N ALA A 168 4.39 -1.93 -0.02
CA ALA A 168 3.45 -2.30 -1.07
C ALA A 168 3.42 -1.24 -2.18
N TYR A 169 3.18 -1.71 -3.39
CA TYR A 169 3.20 -0.95 -4.62
C TYR A 169 1.82 -0.96 -5.24
N VAL A 170 1.21 0.21 -5.43
CA VAL A 170 -0.07 0.34 -6.12
C VAL A 170 0.18 0.79 -7.54
N VAL A 171 -0.44 0.06 -8.48
CA VAL A 171 -0.30 0.28 -9.92
C VAL A 171 -1.66 0.25 -10.60
N GLY A 172 -1.81 1.08 -11.61
CA GLY A 172 -3.03 1.16 -12.40
C GLY A 172 -3.30 -0.10 -13.24
N GLY A 173 -4.57 -0.46 -13.33
CA GLY A 173 -5.10 -1.61 -14.06
C GLY A 173 -5.78 -2.61 -13.14
N ALA A 174 -6.25 -3.71 -13.73
CA ALA A 174 -6.91 -4.80 -13.01
C ALA A 174 -6.20 -6.13 -13.28
N LEU A 175 -6.42 -7.09 -12.38
CA LEU A 175 -6.16 -8.49 -12.66
C LEU A 175 -7.19 -9.02 -13.65
N ASP A 176 -6.86 -10.14 -14.30
CA ASP A 176 -7.78 -10.79 -15.23
C ASP A 176 -9.06 -11.27 -14.51
N ALA A 177 -10.17 -11.37 -15.25
CA ALA A 177 -11.43 -11.81 -14.69
C ALA A 177 -11.32 -13.20 -14.04
N GLY A 178 -11.74 -13.32 -12.79
CA GLY A 178 -11.64 -14.56 -12.01
C GLY A 178 -10.27 -14.81 -11.37
N VAL A 179 -9.34 -13.84 -11.45
CA VAL A 179 -8.05 -13.90 -10.76
C VAL A 179 -8.06 -12.91 -9.59
N ASP A 180 -8.09 -13.46 -8.37
CA ASP A 180 -8.07 -12.64 -7.15
C ASP A 180 -6.64 -12.35 -6.67
N VAL A 181 -5.69 -13.24 -6.97
CA VAL A 181 -4.30 -13.18 -6.50
C VAL A 181 -3.33 -13.69 -7.58
N LEU A 182 -2.23 -12.97 -7.79
CA LEU A 182 -1.03 -13.46 -8.48
C LEU A 182 0.12 -13.61 -7.48
N ALA A 183 0.97 -14.62 -7.64
CA ALA A 183 2.13 -14.82 -6.77
C ALA A 183 3.38 -15.27 -7.55
N GLY A 184 4.56 -14.93 -7.03
CA GLY A 184 5.87 -15.30 -7.55
C GLY A 184 6.06 -14.87 -9.01
N PRO A 185 6.57 -15.76 -9.90
CA PRO A 185 6.85 -15.40 -11.28
C PRO A 185 5.67 -14.80 -12.06
N ALA A 186 4.43 -15.19 -11.73
CA ALA A 186 3.24 -14.63 -12.36
C ALA A 186 3.00 -13.16 -11.94
N ALA A 187 3.20 -12.86 -10.65
CA ALA A 187 3.13 -11.50 -10.13
C ALA A 187 4.27 -10.64 -10.68
N GLU A 188 5.49 -11.20 -10.76
CA GLU A 188 6.66 -10.52 -11.31
C GLU A 188 6.49 -10.17 -12.79
N ALA A 189 5.99 -11.11 -13.60
CA ALA A 189 5.69 -10.86 -15.00
C ALA A 189 4.59 -9.80 -15.17
N TRP A 190 3.55 -9.84 -14.33
CA TRP A 190 2.45 -8.88 -14.38
C TRP A 190 2.91 -7.47 -13.99
N LEU A 191 3.61 -7.32 -12.86
CA LEU A 191 4.14 -6.04 -12.38
C LEU A 191 5.25 -5.52 -13.30
N GLY A 192 6.10 -6.40 -13.81
CA GLY A 192 7.20 -6.10 -14.74
C GLY A 192 6.74 -5.73 -16.15
N GLY A 193 5.44 -5.75 -16.43
CA GLY A 193 4.88 -5.36 -17.72
C GLY A 193 5.28 -3.94 -18.15
N PRO A 194 5.43 -3.69 -19.47
CA PRO A 194 6.04 -2.46 -20.00
C PRO A 194 5.24 -1.17 -19.72
N THR A 195 3.96 -1.30 -19.39
CA THR A 195 3.06 -0.17 -19.12
C THR A 195 2.82 0.09 -17.63
N ARG A 196 3.33 -0.78 -16.74
CA ARG A 196 3.06 -0.66 -15.30
C ARG A 196 3.96 0.39 -14.68
N ARG A 197 3.34 1.41 -14.11
CA ARG A 197 4.01 2.46 -13.34
C ARG A 197 3.38 2.60 -11.98
N LEU A 198 4.22 2.82 -10.97
CA LEU A 198 3.79 3.02 -9.60
C LEU A 198 2.94 4.29 -9.53
N GLU A 199 1.68 4.14 -9.15
CA GLU A 199 0.81 5.27 -8.83
C GLU A 199 1.00 5.70 -7.39
N GLU A 200 1.42 4.75 -6.55
CA GLU A 200 1.52 4.94 -5.12
C GLU A 200 2.42 3.87 -4.49
N ILE A 201 3.09 4.22 -3.39
CA ILE A 201 3.92 3.32 -2.58
C ILE A 201 3.48 3.42 -1.12
N TRP A 202 3.23 2.29 -0.47
CA TRP A 202 2.89 2.21 0.94
C TRP A 202 4.09 1.64 1.68
N TYR A 203 4.78 2.46 2.44
CA TYR A 203 5.86 2.05 3.33
C TYR A 203 5.32 1.90 4.75
N SER A 204 5.14 0.68 5.24
CA SER A 204 4.69 0.43 6.60
C SER A 204 5.87 0.29 7.56
N VAL A 205 5.76 0.87 8.75
CA VAL A 205 6.72 0.70 9.86
C VAL A 205 6.10 0.04 11.10
N TRP A 206 4.81 -0.31 11.02
CA TRP A 206 3.96 -0.76 12.14
C TRP A 206 3.79 0.29 13.27
N CYS A 207 2.56 0.41 13.78
CA CYS A 207 2.30 1.11 15.04
C CYS A 207 2.24 0.08 16.14
N HIS A 208 3.07 0.23 17.19
CA HIS A 208 2.96 -0.56 18.42
C HIS A 208 1.87 -0.02 19.34
#